data_AF-A0A353Z328-F1
#
_entry.id   AF-A0A353Z328-F1
#
_cell.length_a   1.000
_cell.length_b   1.000
_cell.length_c   1.000
_cell.angle_alpha   90.00
_cell.angle_beta   90.00
_cell.angle_gamma   90.00
#
_symmetry.space_group_name_H-M   'P 1'
#
loop_
_entity.id
_entity.type
_entity.pdbx_description
1 polymer ?
#
loop_
_entity_poly.entity_id
_entity_poly.type
_entity_poly.pdbx_seq_one_letter_code
_entity_poly.pdbx_strand_id
1 'polypeptide(L)'
;MRREETLEEMVARRNKRLKSLFSRNGVNVRLVGDDQKPAVIMDESVVLSCYVKNFDLHFTKEPFSDEIVRTVKLKHEPEITRYEIQEVIESCKHRPVYRIILKDTELFLVGYNYLNSEDSVGRYPVFAKHKPKVYFDKSYAEKVAVNLQDDGYEIEII
;
A
#
# COMPACT_ATOMS: atom_id res chain seq x y z
N MET A 1 -35.96 0.27 -12.66
CA MET A 1 -34.91 1.31 -12.67
C MET A 1 -33.64 0.70 -12.11
N ARG A 2 -32.52 0.70 -12.85
CA ARG A 2 -31.22 0.37 -12.26
C ARG A 2 -30.83 1.57 -11.40
N ARG A 3 -30.61 1.35 -10.10
CA ARG A 3 -30.06 2.36 -9.19
C ARG A 3 -28.73 2.85 -9.78
N GLU A 4 -28.56 4.16 -9.90
CA GLU A 4 -27.28 4.73 -10.29
C GLU A 4 -26.26 4.43 -9.19
N GLU A 5 -25.12 3.87 -9.58
CA GLU A 5 -24.01 3.56 -8.67
C GLU A 5 -23.39 4.87 -8.17
N THR A 6 -23.17 4.99 -6.86
CA THR A 6 -22.50 6.18 -6.32
C THR A 6 -21.01 6.18 -6.67
N LEU A 7 -20.35 7.34 -6.59
CA LEU A 7 -18.90 7.43 -6.77
C LEU A 7 -18.13 6.50 -5.82
N GLU A 8 -18.56 6.43 -4.56
CA GLU A 8 -17.97 5.58 -3.53
C GLU A 8 -18.13 4.09 -3.86
N GLU A 9 -19.32 3.66 -4.29
CA GLU A 9 -19.59 2.29 -4.73
C GLU A 9 -18.72 1.92 -5.94
N MET A 10 -18.58 2.84 -6.90
CA MET A 10 -17.74 2.65 -8.08
C MET A 10 -16.25 2.52 -7.70
N VAL A 11 -15.74 3.38 -6.81
CA VAL A 11 -14.35 3.36 -6.32
C VAL A 11 -14.09 2.07 -5.54
N ALA A 12 -14.99 1.67 -4.64
CA ALA A 12 -14.88 0.42 -3.89
C ALA A 12 -14.86 -0.80 -4.83
N ARG A 13 -15.74 -0.82 -5.85
CA ARG A 13 -15.77 -1.88 -6.86
C ARG A 13 -14.47 -1.95 -7.66
N ARG A 14 -13.91 -0.80 -8.04
CA ARG A 14 -12.62 -0.70 -8.74
C ARG A 14 -11.47 -1.21 -7.88
N ASN A 15 -11.38 -0.78 -6.63
CA ASN A 15 -10.32 -1.19 -5.70
C ASN A 15 -10.41 -2.69 -5.36
N LYS A 16 -11.63 -3.23 -5.25
CA LYS A 16 -11.86 -4.68 -5.11
C LYS A 16 -11.34 -5.45 -6.33
N ARG A 17 -11.60 -4.97 -7.55
CA ARG A 17 -11.08 -5.61 -8.78
C ARG A 17 -9.57 -5.49 -8.90
N LEU A 18 -9.00 -4.35 -8.52
CA LEU A 18 -7.55 -4.14 -8.48
C LEU A 18 -6.87 -5.17 -7.56
N LYS A 19 -7.33 -5.30 -6.32
CA LYS A 19 -6.80 -6.31 -5.38
C LYS A 19 -7.02 -7.74 -5.89
N SER A 20 -8.18 -8.01 -6.50
CA SER A 20 -8.50 -9.32 -7.09
C SER A 20 -7.59 -9.67 -8.27
N LEU A 21 -7.19 -8.70 -9.10
CA LEU A 21 -6.28 -8.91 -10.22
C LEU A 21 -4.95 -9.48 -9.73
N PHE A 22 -4.31 -8.81 -8.77
CA PHE A 22 -3.01 -9.23 -8.24
C PHE A 22 -3.10 -10.56 -7.49
N SER A 23 -4.07 -10.71 -6.58
CA SER A 23 -4.20 -11.93 -5.77
C SER A 23 -4.48 -13.18 -6.61
N ARG A 24 -5.30 -13.08 -7.67
CA ARG A 24 -5.54 -14.20 -8.61
C ARG A 24 -4.29 -14.58 -9.40
N ASN A 25 -3.39 -13.63 -9.61
CA ASN A 25 -2.11 -13.85 -10.28
C ASN A 25 -0.96 -14.16 -9.31
N GLY A 26 -1.27 -14.47 -8.04
CA GLY A 26 -0.28 -14.87 -7.04
C GLY A 26 0.60 -13.73 -6.51
N VAL A 27 0.21 -12.47 -6.73
CA VAL A 27 0.91 -11.30 -6.22
C VAL A 27 0.17 -10.78 -4.98
N ASN A 28 0.85 -10.75 -3.85
CA ASN A 28 0.29 -10.27 -2.60
C ASN A 28 0.41 -8.74 -2.52
N VAL A 29 -0.74 -8.07 -2.55
CA VAL A 29 -0.81 -6.60 -2.52
C VAL A 29 -1.78 -6.06 -1.48
N ARG A 30 -1.44 -4.89 -0.96
CA ARG A 30 -2.30 -4.06 -0.11
C ARG A 30 -2.48 -2.68 -0.73
N LEU A 31 -3.70 -2.16 -0.67
CA LEU A 31 -4.01 -0.80 -1.08
C LEU A 31 -3.90 0.13 0.13
N VAL A 32 -3.20 1.26 -0.04
CA VAL A 32 -2.93 2.24 1.02
C VAL A 32 -3.13 3.65 0.49
N GLY A 33 -3.57 4.58 1.35
CA GLY A 33 -3.76 5.98 1.01
C GLY A 33 -5.19 6.31 0.59
N ASP A 34 -5.32 7.24 -0.35
CA ASP A 34 -6.61 7.69 -0.88
C ASP A 34 -7.27 6.57 -1.71
N ASP A 35 -8.50 6.21 -1.38
CA ASP A 35 -9.26 5.20 -2.12
C ASP A 35 -9.46 5.56 -3.59
N GLN A 36 -9.50 6.85 -3.97
CA GLN A 36 -9.60 7.27 -5.36
C GLN A 36 -8.28 7.10 -6.12
N LYS A 37 -7.14 7.19 -5.43
CA LYS A 37 -5.79 7.05 -5.99
C LYS A 37 -4.91 6.18 -5.08
N PRO A 38 -5.24 4.88 -4.94
CA PRO A 38 -4.58 4.05 -3.95
C PRO A 38 -3.15 3.72 -4.39
N ALA A 39 -2.22 3.75 -3.44
CA ALA A 39 -0.92 3.15 -3.62
C ALA A 39 -1.05 1.62 -3.53
N VAL A 40 -0.38 0.90 -4.43
CA VAL A 40 -0.35 -0.56 -4.43
C VAL A 40 0.96 -1.04 -3.80
N ILE A 41 0.88 -1.55 -2.58
CA ILE A 41 2.03 -2.06 -1.83
C ILE A 41 2.14 -3.57 -2.06
N MET A 42 3.22 -4.02 -2.69
CA MET A 42 3.56 -5.43 -2.87
C MET A 42 4.40 -5.92 -1.71
N ASP A 43 3.99 -7.05 -1.11
CA ASP A 43 4.70 -7.74 -0.01
C ASP A 43 5.16 -6.83 1.13
N GLU A 44 4.39 -5.78 1.41
CA GLU A 44 4.65 -4.78 2.45
C GLU A 44 6.01 -4.06 2.33
N SER A 45 6.74 -4.20 1.21
CA SER A 45 8.11 -3.73 1.06
C SER A 45 8.32 -2.79 -0.13
N VAL A 46 7.45 -2.87 -1.15
CA VAL A 46 7.59 -2.10 -2.39
C VAL A 46 6.26 -1.46 -2.75
N VAL A 47 6.28 -0.18 -3.13
CA VAL A 47 5.16 0.44 -3.83
C VAL A 47 5.36 0.31 -5.33
N LEU A 48 4.38 -0.30 -5.99
CA LEU A 48 4.41 -0.52 -7.43
C LEU A 48 4.21 0.80 -8.18
N SER A 49 4.96 0.95 -9.28
CA SER A 49 4.85 2.06 -10.22
C SER A 49 3.65 1.84 -11.12
N CYS A 50 2.48 2.09 -10.57
CA CYS A 50 1.21 1.95 -11.26
C CYS A 50 0.16 2.89 -10.70
N TYR A 51 -0.88 3.16 -11.49
CA TYR A 51 -2.05 3.90 -11.04
C TYR A 51 -3.30 3.39 -11.73
N VAL A 52 -4.46 3.63 -11.13
CA VAL A 52 -5.74 3.25 -11.71
C VAL A 52 -6.53 4.48 -12.13
N LYS A 53 -7.02 4.48 -13.37
CA LYS A 53 -7.93 5.48 -13.91
C LYS A 53 -9.05 4.77 -14.67
N ASN A 54 -10.32 5.06 -14.35
CA ASN A 54 -11.47 4.51 -15.08
C ASN A 54 -11.49 2.98 -15.28
N PHE A 55 -11.14 2.20 -14.25
CA PHE A 55 -10.98 0.74 -14.31
C PHE A 55 -9.82 0.25 -15.19
N ASP A 56 -8.92 1.12 -15.62
CA ASP A 56 -7.67 0.73 -16.26
C ASP A 56 -6.53 0.88 -15.25
N LEU A 57 -5.78 -0.20 -15.05
CA LEU A 57 -4.53 -0.21 -14.30
C LEU A 57 -3.39 0.07 -15.28
N HIS A 58 -2.72 1.19 -15.11
CA HIS A 58 -1.55 1.57 -15.89
C HIS A 58 -0.30 1.28 -15.08
N PHE A 59 0.60 0.47 -15.65
CA PHE A 59 1.97 0.30 -15.16
C PHE A 59 2.85 1.34 -15.83
N THR A 60 3.62 2.07 -15.02
CA THR A 60 4.54 3.09 -15.49
C THR A 60 5.97 2.58 -15.35
N LYS A 61 6.84 3.00 -16.25
CA LYS A 61 8.25 2.54 -16.28
C LYS A 61 8.97 2.80 -14.97
N GLU A 62 8.70 3.93 -14.35
CA GLU A 62 9.21 4.30 -13.04
C GLU A 62 8.20 5.17 -12.26
N PRO A 63 8.43 5.43 -10.97
CA PRO A 63 7.51 6.25 -10.18
C PRO A 63 7.41 7.66 -10.75
N PHE A 64 6.19 8.20 -10.80
CA PHE A 64 5.89 9.54 -11.34
C PHE A 64 6.21 9.72 -12.83
N SER A 65 6.50 8.64 -13.55
CA SER A 65 6.68 8.67 -15.00
C SER A 65 5.35 8.67 -15.74
N ASP A 66 5.28 9.40 -16.85
CA ASP A 66 4.17 9.35 -17.80
C ASP A 66 4.31 8.21 -18.83
N GLU A 67 5.45 7.50 -18.86
CA GLU A 67 5.70 6.39 -19.78
C GLU A 67 4.97 5.12 -19.29
N ILE A 68 3.88 4.77 -19.99
CA ILE A 68 3.07 3.58 -19.72
C ILE A 68 3.72 2.37 -20.39
N VAL A 69 4.11 1.37 -19.59
CA VAL A 69 4.66 0.10 -20.07
C VAL A 69 3.52 -0.84 -20.48
N ARG A 70 2.44 -0.89 -19.68
CA ARG A 70 1.28 -1.75 -19.94
C ARG A 70 0.04 -1.16 -19.32
N THR A 71 -1.09 -1.38 -19.97
CA THR A 71 -2.42 -1.11 -19.40
C THR A 71 -3.20 -2.41 -19.29
N VAL A 72 -3.84 -2.63 -18.14
CA VAL A 72 -4.65 -3.81 -17.85
C VAL A 72 -6.05 -3.36 -17.41
N LYS A 73 -7.07 -3.83 -18.13
CA LYS A 73 -8.46 -3.49 -17.79
C LYS A 73 -8.98 -4.32 -16.63
N LEU A 74 -9.47 -3.65 -15.59
CA LEU A 74 -10.05 -4.24 -14.38
C LEU A 74 -11.48 -4.74 -14.63
N LYS A 75 -11.59 -5.92 -15.25
CA LYS A 75 -12.85 -6.67 -15.44
C LYS A 75 -13.06 -7.71 -14.34
N HIS A 76 -14.20 -8.38 -14.34
CA HIS A 76 -14.44 -9.52 -13.44
C HIS A 76 -13.49 -10.68 -13.74
N GLU A 77 -13.17 -10.87 -15.03
CA GLU A 77 -12.17 -11.78 -15.55
C GLU A 77 -11.19 -10.95 -16.37
N PRO A 78 -10.03 -10.58 -15.78
CA PRO A 78 -9.00 -9.84 -16.50
C PRO A 78 -8.38 -10.71 -17.59
N GLU A 79 -8.20 -10.14 -18.78
CA GLU A 79 -7.49 -10.75 -19.91
C GLU A 79 -5.98 -10.55 -19.72
N ILE A 80 -5.41 -11.13 -18.66
CA ILE A 80 -3.98 -11.15 -18.42
C ILE A 80 -3.59 -12.39 -17.62
N THR A 81 -2.48 -12.99 -18.00
CA THR A 81 -1.91 -14.17 -17.34
C THR A 81 -1.03 -13.78 -16.16
N ARG A 82 -0.75 -14.75 -15.28
CA ARG A 82 0.22 -14.59 -14.19
C ARG A 82 1.60 -14.20 -14.70
N TYR A 83 2.03 -14.80 -15.81
CA TYR A 83 3.33 -14.53 -16.42
C TYR A 83 3.43 -13.08 -16.90
N GLU A 84 2.41 -12.58 -17.61
CA GLU A 84 2.38 -11.19 -18.08
C GLU A 84 2.34 -10.18 -16.93
N ILE A 85 1.63 -10.48 -15.83
CA ILE A 85 1.63 -9.63 -14.62
C ILE A 85 3.02 -9.59 -13.99
N GLN A 86 3.70 -10.74 -13.90
CA GLN A 86 5.04 -10.79 -13.33
C GLN A 86 6.05 -10.05 -14.23
N GLU A 87 6.01 -10.30 -15.53
CA GLU A 87 6.87 -9.65 -16.52
C GLU A 87 6.73 -8.11 -16.48
N VAL A 88 5.49 -7.59 -16.41
CA VAL A 88 5.31 -6.13 -16.33
C VAL A 88 5.85 -5.57 -15.01
N ILE A 89 5.62 -6.24 -13.88
CA ILE A 89 6.17 -5.81 -12.58
C ILE A 89 7.69 -5.76 -12.65
N GLU A 90 8.34 -6.81 -13.15
CA GLU A 90 9.81 -6.90 -13.25
C GLU A 90 10.40 -5.87 -14.24
N SER A 91 9.65 -5.50 -15.29
CA SER A 91 10.08 -4.49 -16.26
C SER A 91 10.02 -3.04 -15.74
N CYS A 92 9.33 -2.81 -14.62
CA CYS A 92 9.13 -1.48 -14.05
C CYS A 92 10.09 -1.24 -12.87
N LYS A 93 10.63 -0.02 -12.78
CA LYS A 93 11.35 0.44 -11.58
C LYS A 93 10.34 0.81 -10.52
N HIS A 94 10.44 0.20 -9.34
CA HIS A 94 9.56 0.47 -8.21
C HIS A 94 10.28 1.18 -7.06
N ARG A 95 9.51 1.63 -6.06
CA ARG A 95 10.07 2.28 -4.88
C ARG A 95 9.97 1.38 -3.66
N PRO A 96 11.00 1.32 -2.80
CA PRO A 96 10.85 0.72 -1.49
C PRO A 96 9.84 1.54 -0.66
N VAL A 97 9.18 0.86 0.26
CA VAL A 97 8.49 1.47 1.40
C VAL A 97 9.16 1.01 2.68
N TYR A 98 9.13 1.87 3.68
CA TYR A 98 9.78 1.64 4.96
C TYR A 98 8.73 1.29 6.02
N ARG A 99 9.09 0.40 6.93
CA ARG A 99 8.29 0.00 8.08
C ARG A 99 9.16 0.04 9.33
N ILE A 100 8.53 0.25 10.48
CA ILE A 100 9.22 0.26 11.77
C ILE A 100 8.85 -1.03 12.49
N ILE A 101 9.86 -1.77 12.94
CA ILE A 101 9.71 -3.03 13.67
C ILE A 101 10.32 -2.89 15.07
N LEU A 102 9.73 -3.54 16.07
CA LEU A 102 10.38 -3.73 17.36
C LEU A 102 11.55 -4.70 17.18
N LYS A 103 12.72 -4.29 17.63
CA LYS A 103 13.96 -5.06 17.48
C LYS A 103 13.82 -6.45 18.08
N ASP A 104 14.39 -7.45 17.40
CA ASP A 104 14.34 -8.87 17.81
C ASP A 104 12.92 -9.45 17.94
N THR A 105 11.93 -8.86 17.25
CA THR A 105 10.55 -9.36 17.20
C THR A 105 9.99 -9.39 15.78
N GLU A 106 8.74 -9.86 15.64
CA GLU A 106 7.95 -9.76 14.41
C GLU A 106 6.85 -8.69 14.48
N LEU A 107 6.97 -7.73 15.41
CA LEU A 107 5.93 -6.74 15.69
C LEU A 107 6.23 -5.41 15.00
N PHE A 108 5.39 -5.04 14.05
CA PHE A 108 5.49 -3.78 13.32
C PHE A 108 4.65 -2.69 13.95
N LEU A 109 5.11 -1.45 13.86
CA LEU A 109 4.28 -0.29 14.18
C LEU A 109 3.07 -0.28 13.23
N VAL A 110 1.86 -0.37 13.79
CA VAL A 110 0.61 -0.33 13.02
C VAL A 110 -0.18 0.95 13.23
N GLY A 111 0.11 1.69 14.29
CA GLY A 111 -0.60 2.91 14.62
C GLY A 111 -0.23 3.44 15.99
N TYR A 112 -1.09 4.32 16.50
CA TYR A 112 -1.01 4.87 17.83
C TYR A 112 -2.39 4.83 18.46
N ASN A 113 -2.44 4.62 19.76
CA ASN A 113 -3.65 4.76 20.56
C ASN A 113 -3.44 5.83 21.63
N TYR A 114 -4.50 6.17 22.35
CA TYR A 114 -4.50 7.21 23.36
C TYR A 114 -5.08 6.67 24.66
N LEU A 115 -4.49 7.04 25.79
CA LEU A 115 -5.03 6.73 27.11
C LEU A 115 -6.36 7.47 27.36
N ASN A 116 -6.48 8.70 26.87
CA ASN A 116 -7.74 9.44 26.77
C ASN A 116 -7.94 9.92 25.33
N SER A 117 -8.92 9.32 24.64
CA SER A 117 -9.19 9.59 23.22
C SER A 117 -9.84 10.95 22.95
N GLU A 118 -10.52 11.55 23.92
CA GLU A 118 -11.21 12.84 23.73
C GLU A 118 -10.21 14.00 23.69
N ASP A 119 -9.19 13.96 24.54
CA ASP A 119 -8.17 15.02 24.68
C ASP A 119 -6.84 14.69 23.98
N SER A 120 -6.74 13.54 23.30
CA SER A 120 -5.49 13.04 22.69
C SER A 120 -4.31 12.93 23.67
N VAL A 121 -4.61 12.72 24.97
CA VAL A 121 -3.60 12.62 26.03
C VAL A 121 -3.10 11.18 26.16
N GLY A 122 -1.79 11.04 26.41
CA GLY A 122 -1.16 9.74 26.63
C GLY A 122 -1.12 8.90 25.36
N ARG A 123 -0.66 9.47 24.25
CA ARG A 123 -0.46 8.75 23.00
C ARG A 123 0.61 7.67 23.18
N TYR A 124 0.35 6.45 22.73
CA TYR A 124 1.31 5.36 22.75
C TYR A 124 1.29 4.55 21.44
N PRO A 125 2.43 4.01 20.99
CA PRO A 125 2.49 3.22 19.77
C PRO A 125 1.84 1.84 19.95
N VAL A 126 1.24 1.35 18.87
CA VAL A 126 0.67 0.00 18.80
C VAL A 126 1.49 -0.81 17.83
N PHE A 127 1.95 -1.98 18.27
CA PHE A 127 2.72 -2.91 17.46
C PHE A 127 1.97 -4.22 17.23
N ALA A 128 1.97 -4.73 16.00
CA ALA A 128 1.34 -5.99 15.63
C ALA A 128 2.02 -6.63 14.42
N LYS A 129 1.81 -7.94 14.23
CA LYS A 129 2.41 -8.70 13.11
C LYS A 129 1.85 -8.32 11.73
N HIS A 130 0.64 -7.79 11.66
CA HIS A 130 -0.10 -7.63 10.41
C HIS A 130 -0.45 -6.17 10.14
N LYS A 131 -0.54 -5.84 8.85
CA LYS A 131 -0.89 -4.49 8.35
C LYS A 131 0.01 -3.39 8.92
N PRO A 132 1.34 -3.52 8.75
CA PRO A 132 2.28 -2.50 9.21
C PRO A 132 1.93 -1.14 8.63
N LYS A 133 2.17 -0.09 9.40
CA LYS A 133 2.21 1.26 8.86
C LYS A 133 3.39 1.35 7.90
N VAL A 134 3.13 1.86 6.70
CA VAL A 134 4.13 2.01 5.64
C VAL A 134 4.46 3.48 5.45
N TYR A 135 5.74 3.75 5.24
CA TYR A 135 6.29 5.08 5.03
C TYR A 135 6.95 5.14 3.66
N PHE A 136 6.53 6.09 2.83
CA PHE A 136 7.07 6.24 1.47
C PHE A 136 8.42 6.98 1.45
N ASP A 137 8.73 7.70 2.53
CA ASP A 137 9.91 8.54 2.67
C ASP A 137 10.77 8.01 3.83
N LYS A 138 12.05 7.73 3.54
CA LYS A 138 12.98 7.18 4.52
C LYS A 138 13.25 8.17 5.66
N SER A 139 13.46 9.44 5.33
CA SER A 139 13.76 10.47 6.32
C SER A 139 12.61 10.68 7.29
N TYR A 140 11.37 10.51 6.82
CA TYR A 140 10.20 10.56 7.68
C TYR A 140 10.08 9.31 8.56
N ALA A 141 10.37 8.11 8.03
CA ALA A 141 10.46 6.90 8.85
C ALA A 141 11.53 7.04 9.95
N GLU A 142 12.69 7.59 9.61
CA GLU A 142 13.79 7.90 10.55
C GLU A 142 13.35 8.86 11.66
N LYS A 143 12.61 9.92 11.33
CA LYS A 143 12.05 10.83 12.36
C LYS A 143 11.11 10.11 13.32
N VAL A 144 10.25 9.22 12.80
CA VAL A 144 9.33 8.46 13.65
C VAL A 144 10.10 7.46 14.51
N ALA A 145 11.11 6.81 13.95
CA ALA A 145 12.01 5.91 14.66
C ALA A 145 12.73 6.60 15.82
N VAL A 146 13.29 7.80 15.61
CA VAL A 146 13.92 8.59 16.68
C VAL A 146 12.93 8.89 17.81
N ASN A 147 11.72 9.36 17.50
CA ASN A 147 10.72 9.64 18.53
C ASN A 147 10.38 8.39 19.36
N LEU A 148 10.28 7.22 18.73
CA LEU A 148 10.01 5.97 19.42
C LEU A 148 11.20 5.52 20.29
N GLN A 149 12.42 5.77 19.85
CA GLN A 149 13.62 5.51 20.65
C GLN A 149 13.68 6.43 21.87
N ASP A 150 13.33 7.71 21.72
CA ASP A 150 13.22 8.67 22.82
C ASP A 150 12.13 8.25 23.83
N ASP A 151 11.05 7.61 23.36
CA ASP A 151 10.00 7.01 24.18
C ASP A 151 10.43 5.67 24.83
N GLY A 152 11.65 5.18 24.57
CA GLY A 152 12.23 3.98 25.18
C GLY A 152 12.02 2.68 24.41
N TYR A 153 11.60 2.72 23.14
CA TYR A 153 11.43 1.53 22.31
C TYR A 153 12.70 1.20 21.51
N GLU A 154 13.12 -0.06 21.56
CA GLU A 154 14.14 -0.59 20.66
C GLU A 154 13.51 -0.97 19.31
N ILE A 155 13.86 -0.23 18.26
CA ILE A 155 13.25 -0.36 16.94
C ILE A 155 14.29 -0.41 15.82
N GLU A 156 13.86 -0.92 14.67
CA GLU A 156 14.60 -0.91 13.40
C GLU A 156 13.69 -0.46 12.26
N ILE A 157 14.30 0.12 11.22
CA ILE A 157 13.60 0.46 9.97
C ILE A 157 13.95 -0.60 8.94
N ILE A 158 12.92 -1.21 8.37
CA ILE A 158 13.04 -2.19 7.29
C ILE A 158 12.36 -1.73 6.01
#